data_AF-A0A6C0LQB7-F1
#
_entry.id   AF-A0A6C0LQB7-F1
#
_cell.length_a   1.000
_cell.length_b   1.000
_cell.length_c   1.000
_cell.angle_alpha   90.00
_cell.angle_beta   90.00
_cell.angle_gamma   90.00
#
_symmetry.space_group_name_H-M   'P 1'
#
loop_
_entity.id
_entity.type
_entity.pdbx_description
1 polymer ?
#
loop_
_entity_poly.entity_id
_entity_poly.type
_entity_poly.pdbx_seq_one_letter_code
_entity_poly.pdbx_strand_id
1 'polypeptide(L)'
;MSINNSYVKCANEHGVCQVTGTKSAAYSKSDGTGTIYYRDVNGNFTCNNLKFGGDPAAGVNKICSLTDIPTVTFVNGIPSGFTKCADEGNMCDPKNSAINQIFFGANNKYTFANANLADCNTKIFGDPIKGINKACYYRKKDIEPPIETPPDEEKTPVPKIGMNTTTKVLIGIGIGLLVILFIIVAIIIAKHNSN
;
A
#
# COMPACT_ATOMS: atom_id res chain seq x y z
N MET A 1 -9.41 18.82 -3.28
CA MET A 1 -8.55 17.78 -2.65
C MET A 1 -7.75 17.10 -3.76
N SER A 2 -6.73 16.33 -3.43
CA SER A 2 -6.08 15.42 -4.38
C SER A 2 -5.83 14.08 -3.71
N ILE A 3 -5.94 13.00 -4.47
CA ILE A 3 -5.48 11.70 -4.00
C ILE A 3 -3.97 11.80 -3.76
N ASN A 4 -3.49 11.16 -2.69
CA ASN A 4 -2.08 11.18 -2.31
C ASN A 4 -1.45 9.80 -2.53
N ASN A 5 -0.12 9.75 -2.41
CA ASN A 5 0.70 8.55 -2.64
C ASN A 5 0.43 7.39 -1.67
N SER A 6 -0.41 7.57 -0.65
CA SER A 6 -0.84 6.46 0.21
C SER A 6 -1.82 5.51 -0.48
N TYR A 7 -2.38 5.91 -1.63
CA TYR A 7 -3.29 5.07 -2.40
C TYR A 7 -2.62 4.51 -3.64
N VAL A 8 -2.86 3.22 -3.88
CA VAL A 8 -2.39 2.51 -5.08
C VAL A 8 -3.57 2.26 -6.00
N LYS A 9 -3.48 2.71 -7.25
CA LYS A 9 -4.52 2.48 -8.25
C LYS A 9 -4.78 0.98 -8.43
N CYS A 10 -6.04 0.57 -8.40
CA CYS A 10 -6.47 -0.81 -8.60
C CYS A 10 -7.29 -1.02 -9.87
N ALA A 11 -8.03 -0.01 -10.34
CA ALA A 11 -8.81 -0.11 -11.57
C ALA A 11 -9.07 1.25 -12.21
N ASN A 12 -9.27 1.24 -13.53
CA ASN A 12 -10.02 2.31 -14.19
C ASN A 12 -11.51 2.17 -13.87
N GLU A 13 -12.30 3.22 -14.12
CA GLU A 13 -13.76 3.15 -14.07
C GLU A 13 -14.30 1.95 -14.87
N HIS A 14 -15.34 1.31 -14.32
CA HIS A 14 -15.95 0.05 -14.73
C HIS A 14 -15.07 -1.20 -14.60
N GLY A 15 -13.77 -1.05 -14.29
CA GLY A 15 -12.88 -2.17 -13.96
C GLY A 15 -13.17 -2.76 -12.58
N VAL A 16 -12.60 -3.93 -12.29
CA VAL A 16 -12.75 -4.60 -11.00
C VAL A 16 -11.48 -4.42 -10.17
N CYS A 17 -11.62 -3.87 -8.96
CA CYS A 17 -10.55 -3.86 -7.98
C CYS A 17 -10.54 -5.19 -7.23
N GLN A 18 -9.40 -5.87 -7.27
CA GLN A 18 -9.14 -7.06 -6.46
C GLN A 18 -8.72 -6.62 -5.05
N VAL A 19 -9.38 -7.12 -4.02
CA VAL A 19 -9.17 -6.66 -2.64
C VAL A 19 -8.84 -7.86 -1.76
N THR A 20 -7.70 -7.78 -1.06
CA THR A 20 -7.33 -8.72 -0.01
C THR A 20 -7.47 -8.05 1.36
N GLY A 21 -8.25 -8.67 2.25
CA GLY A 21 -8.62 -8.09 3.53
C GLY A 21 -9.55 -6.87 3.40
N THR A 22 -9.63 -6.08 4.47
CA THR A 22 -10.38 -4.81 4.46
C THR A 22 -9.44 -3.67 4.07
N LYS A 23 -9.80 -2.92 3.03
CA LYS A 23 -9.06 -1.74 2.55
C LYS A 23 -9.97 -0.52 2.52
N SER A 24 -9.39 0.68 2.52
CA SER A 24 -10.12 1.90 2.14
C SER A 24 -9.93 2.13 0.64
N ALA A 25 -11.04 2.19 -0.07
CA ALA A 25 -11.10 2.49 -1.50
C ALA A 25 -11.41 3.96 -1.72
N ALA A 26 -10.64 4.62 -2.58
CA ALA A 26 -10.88 5.97 -3.06
C ALA A 26 -11.36 5.94 -4.52
N TYR A 27 -12.41 6.68 -4.83
CA TYR A 27 -12.93 6.91 -6.19
C TYR A 27 -12.81 8.38 -6.53
N SER A 28 -12.01 8.68 -7.56
CA SER A 28 -11.62 10.04 -7.91
C SER A 28 -11.52 10.22 -9.42
N LYS A 29 -11.41 11.47 -9.86
CA LYS A 29 -10.93 11.79 -11.21
C LYS A 29 -9.59 11.07 -11.50
N SER A 30 -9.33 10.76 -12.77
CA SER A 30 -8.12 10.05 -13.19
C SER A 30 -6.80 10.77 -12.87
N ASP A 31 -6.82 12.10 -12.78
CA ASP A 31 -5.67 12.91 -12.35
C ASP A 31 -5.58 13.07 -10.83
N GLY A 32 -6.50 12.44 -10.08
CA GLY A 32 -6.55 12.47 -8.63
C GLY A 32 -7.15 13.73 -8.02
N THR A 33 -7.46 14.76 -8.81
CA THR A 33 -7.89 16.07 -8.29
C THR A 33 -9.39 16.17 -8.03
N GLY A 34 -9.78 17.13 -7.21
CA GLY A 34 -11.17 17.48 -6.95
C GLY A 34 -11.79 16.70 -5.79
N THR A 35 -13.01 16.19 -6.01
CA THR A 35 -13.79 15.40 -5.05
C THR A 35 -13.33 13.95 -5.06
N ILE A 36 -13.27 13.33 -3.89
CA ILE A 36 -12.91 11.91 -3.73
C ILE A 36 -13.95 11.27 -2.82
N TYR A 37 -14.50 10.14 -3.24
CA TYR A 37 -15.38 9.32 -2.40
C TYR A 37 -14.61 8.14 -1.82
N TYR A 38 -14.78 7.89 -0.53
CA TYR A 38 -14.08 6.83 0.20
C TYR A 38 -15.06 5.76 0.67
N ARG A 39 -14.70 4.48 0.55
CA ARG A 39 -15.48 3.37 1.10
C ARG A 39 -14.54 2.34 1.70
N ASP A 40 -14.85 1.86 2.89
CA ASP A 40 -14.20 0.66 3.40
C ASP A 40 -14.80 -0.55 2.68
N VAL A 41 -13.93 -1.38 2.11
CA VAL A 41 -14.31 -2.51 1.26
C VAL A 41 -13.66 -3.78 1.77
N ASN A 42 -14.43 -4.87 1.75
CA ASN A 42 -13.96 -6.22 2.02
C ASN A 42 -14.41 -7.09 0.84
N GLY A 43 -13.45 -7.59 0.06
CA GLY A 43 -13.68 -8.30 -1.19
C GLY A 43 -13.77 -7.39 -2.43
N ASN A 44 -13.76 -8.06 -3.59
CA ASN A 44 -13.68 -7.42 -4.90
C ASN A 44 -14.90 -6.55 -5.19
N PHE A 45 -14.70 -5.47 -5.94
CA PHE A 45 -15.79 -4.59 -6.35
C PHE A 45 -15.51 -3.96 -7.71
N THR A 46 -16.60 -3.61 -8.42
CA THR A 46 -16.52 -2.82 -9.64
C THR A 46 -16.34 -1.35 -9.30
N CYS A 47 -15.33 -0.71 -9.89
CA CYS A 47 -15.05 0.70 -9.75
C CYS A 47 -16.09 1.54 -10.50
N ASN A 48 -17.17 1.98 -9.85
CA ASN A 48 -18.24 2.72 -10.52
C ASN A 48 -19.05 3.60 -9.57
N ASN A 49 -19.90 4.46 -10.14
CA ASN A 49 -20.76 5.36 -9.39
C ASN A 49 -21.71 4.64 -8.42
N LEU A 50 -22.16 3.42 -8.75
CA LEU A 50 -23.05 2.64 -7.88
C LEU A 50 -22.35 2.24 -6.58
N LYS A 51 -21.10 1.75 -6.65
CA LYS A 51 -20.33 1.34 -5.46
C LYS A 51 -20.10 2.51 -4.50
N PHE A 52 -19.88 3.70 -5.05
CA PHE A 52 -19.58 4.91 -4.28
C PHE A 52 -20.80 5.80 -4.04
N GLY A 53 -22.00 5.42 -4.50
CA GLY A 53 -23.24 6.18 -4.29
C GLY A 53 -23.27 7.54 -5.00
N GLY A 54 -22.46 7.74 -6.04
CA GLY A 54 -22.41 8.98 -6.81
C GLY A 54 -21.22 9.06 -7.75
N ASP A 55 -21.19 10.12 -8.56
CA ASP A 55 -20.08 10.47 -9.43
C ASP A 55 -19.25 11.62 -8.81
N PRO A 56 -17.94 11.45 -8.58
CA PRO A 56 -17.09 12.53 -8.08
C PRO A 56 -16.73 13.56 -9.15
N ALA A 57 -16.84 13.23 -10.44
CA ALA A 57 -16.49 14.10 -11.56
C ALA A 57 -17.25 13.71 -12.84
N ALA A 58 -18.47 14.25 -12.99
CA ALA A 58 -19.34 13.98 -14.14
C ALA A 58 -18.67 14.32 -15.48
N GLY A 59 -18.82 13.45 -16.47
CA GLY A 59 -18.24 13.62 -17.81
C GLY A 59 -16.71 13.45 -17.88
N VAL A 60 -16.06 13.06 -16.79
CA VAL A 60 -14.62 12.78 -16.74
C VAL A 60 -14.39 11.30 -16.45
N ASN A 61 -13.25 10.75 -16.87
CA ASN A 61 -12.84 9.40 -16.48
C ASN A 61 -12.42 9.35 -15.01
N LYS A 62 -12.85 8.30 -14.31
CA LYS A 62 -12.48 8.06 -12.91
C LYS A 62 -11.56 6.84 -12.78
N ILE A 63 -10.93 6.74 -11.62
CA ILE A 63 -10.15 5.58 -11.21
C ILE A 63 -10.52 5.21 -9.78
N CYS A 64 -10.26 3.95 -9.43
CA CYS A 64 -10.28 3.50 -8.05
C CYS A 64 -8.86 3.17 -7.59
N SER A 65 -8.59 3.51 -6.33
CA SER A 65 -7.33 3.22 -5.66
C SER A 65 -7.57 2.72 -4.25
N LEU A 66 -6.65 1.93 -3.71
CA LEU A 66 -6.75 1.29 -2.40
C LEU A 66 -5.63 1.75 -1.47
N THR A 67 -5.93 1.80 -0.19
CA THR A 67 -4.96 1.96 0.90
C THR A 67 -5.32 1.03 2.05
N ASP A 68 -4.33 0.70 2.87
CA ASP A 68 -4.54 -0.06 4.09
C ASP A 68 -5.23 0.78 5.17
N ILE A 69 -6.15 0.15 5.89
CA ILE A 69 -6.79 0.73 7.07
C ILE A 69 -5.89 0.39 8.27
N PRO A 70 -5.46 1.38 9.07
CA PRO A 70 -4.64 1.10 10.24
C PRO A 70 -5.46 0.34 11.28
N THR A 71 -4.81 -0.62 11.96
CA THR A 71 -5.37 -1.23 13.16
C THR A 71 -5.46 -0.16 14.26
N VAL A 72 -6.67 0.12 14.74
CA VAL A 72 -6.91 1.07 15.82
C VAL A 72 -7.73 0.41 16.93
N THR A 73 -7.44 0.78 18.17
CA THR A 73 -8.31 0.48 19.31
C THR A 73 -9.30 1.62 19.50
N PHE A 74 -10.40 1.34 20.20
CA PHE A 74 -11.41 2.35 20.49
C PHE A 74 -11.57 2.53 21.99
N VAL A 75 -11.66 3.78 22.42
CA VAL A 75 -11.97 4.16 23.81
C VAL A 75 -13.29 4.92 23.77
N ASN A 76 -14.30 4.42 24.47
CA ASN A 76 -15.64 5.01 24.50
C ASN A 76 -16.25 5.29 23.12
N GLY A 77 -16.05 4.39 22.15
CA GLY A 77 -16.59 4.58 20.80
C GLY A 77 -15.69 5.34 19.83
N ILE A 78 -14.59 5.95 20.31
CA ILE A 78 -13.72 6.87 19.57
C ILE A 78 -12.37 6.21 19.24
N PRO A 79 -11.80 6.41 18.02
CA PRO A 79 -10.49 5.89 17.68
C PRO A 79 -9.41 6.43 18.63
N SER A 80 -8.68 5.53 19.30
CA SER A 80 -7.66 5.91 20.27
C SER A 80 -6.49 6.66 19.61
N GLY A 81 -6.08 7.79 20.22
CA GLY A 81 -5.02 8.64 19.70
C GLY A 81 -5.42 9.57 18.55
N PHE A 82 -6.72 9.69 18.25
CA PHE A 82 -7.24 10.63 17.25
C PHE A 82 -7.91 11.84 17.92
N THR A 83 -7.83 12.99 17.25
CA THR A 83 -8.47 14.24 17.67
C THR A 83 -9.71 14.49 16.82
N LYS A 84 -10.84 14.86 17.44
CA LYS A 84 -12.03 15.26 16.69
C LYS A 84 -11.74 16.56 15.92
N CYS A 85 -12.02 16.58 14.62
CA CYS A 85 -11.88 17.79 13.78
C CYS A 85 -13.20 18.41 13.34
N ALA A 86 -14.27 17.61 13.24
CA ALA A 86 -15.55 18.08 12.73
C ALA A 86 -16.71 17.20 13.19
N ASP A 87 -17.85 17.82 13.45
CA ASP A 87 -19.15 17.12 13.46
C ASP A 87 -19.62 16.86 12.02
N GLU A 88 -20.47 15.84 11.85
CA GLU A 88 -21.06 15.51 10.56
C GLU A 88 -21.71 16.74 9.88
N GLY A 89 -21.40 16.92 8.60
CA GLY A 89 -21.80 18.08 7.80
C GLY A 89 -20.76 19.19 7.70
N ASN A 90 -19.72 19.17 8.54
CA ASN A 90 -18.67 20.20 8.55
C ASN A 90 -17.38 19.76 7.84
N MET A 91 -16.50 20.71 7.54
CA MET A 91 -15.17 20.44 7.00
C MET A 91 -14.21 19.97 8.10
N CYS A 92 -13.60 18.80 7.95
CA CYS A 92 -12.44 18.40 8.75
C CYS A 92 -11.17 18.96 8.10
N ASP A 93 -10.64 20.04 8.67
CA ASP A 93 -9.38 20.66 8.24
C ASP A 93 -8.36 20.67 9.40
N PRO A 94 -7.43 19.70 9.43
CA PRO A 94 -6.31 19.63 10.36
C PRO A 94 -5.33 20.82 10.38
N LYS A 95 -5.53 21.83 9.52
CA LYS A 95 -4.70 23.05 9.42
C LYS A 95 -3.21 22.76 9.20
N ASN A 96 -2.92 21.72 8.44
CA ASN A 96 -1.57 21.35 8.04
C ASN A 96 -1.54 20.78 6.62
N SER A 97 -0.38 20.82 5.97
CA SER A 97 -0.20 20.29 4.62
C SER A 97 0.13 18.79 4.58
N ALA A 98 0.14 18.10 5.74
CA ALA A 98 0.46 16.68 5.80
C ALA A 98 -0.75 15.82 5.40
N ILE A 99 -0.47 14.57 5.03
CA ILE A 99 -1.52 13.56 4.89
C ILE A 99 -1.97 13.18 6.30
N ASN A 100 -3.28 13.15 6.53
CA ASN A 100 -3.87 12.76 7.80
C ASN A 100 -4.66 11.46 7.62
N GLN A 101 -4.62 10.61 8.64
CA GLN A 101 -5.56 9.51 8.81
C GLN A 101 -6.87 10.12 9.31
N ILE A 102 -7.97 9.96 8.57
CA ILE A 102 -9.28 10.49 8.92
C ILE A 102 -10.27 9.33 9.05
N PHE A 103 -10.96 9.27 10.18
CA PHE A 103 -12.07 8.36 10.43
C PHE A 103 -13.38 9.16 10.53
N PHE A 104 -14.36 8.81 9.71
CA PHE A 104 -15.73 9.33 9.80
C PHE A 104 -16.65 8.25 10.37
N GLY A 105 -17.37 8.52 11.45
CA GLY A 105 -18.25 7.51 12.06
C GLY A 105 -18.61 7.76 13.52
N ALA A 106 -19.11 6.72 14.17
CA ALA A 106 -19.47 6.70 15.59
C ALA A 106 -19.52 5.25 16.12
N ASN A 107 -19.47 5.08 17.44
CA ASN A 107 -19.68 3.78 18.11
C ASN A 107 -18.86 2.61 17.52
N ASN A 108 -17.55 2.82 17.34
CA ASN A 108 -16.60 1.86 16.75
C ASN A 108 -16.87 1.49 15.28
N LYS A 109 -17.82 2.16 14.60
CA LYS A 109 -18.12 1.97 13.19
C LYS A 109 -17.72 3.22 12.42
N TYR A 110 -16.69 3.09 11.60
CA TYR A 110 -16.09 4.19 10.86
C TYR A 110 -15.80 3.81 9.42
N THR A 111 -15.68 4.82 8.57
CA THR A 111 -15.00 4.73 7.27
C THR A 111 -13.69 5.49 7.32
N PHE A 112 -12.65 4.92 6.74
CA PHE A 112 -11.30 5.46 6.79
C PHE A 112 -10.90 6.17 5.49
N ALA A 113 -10.08 7.21 5.61
CA ALA A 113 -9.34 7.78 4.48
C ALA A 113 -7.97 8.33 4.91
N ASN A 114 -7.00 8.27 3.99
CA ASN A 114 -5.80 9.11 4.04
C ASN A 114 -6.05 10.40 3.24
N ALA A 115 -6.14 11.57 3.86
CA ALA A 115 -6.38 12.84 3.17
C ALA A 115 -5.80 14.04 3.95
N ASN A 116 -5.51 15.15 3.25
CA ASN A 116 -5.11 16.38 3.94
C ASN A 116 -6.27 16.97 4.75
N LEU A 117 -7.45 17.05 4.12
CA LEU A 117 -8.73 17.52 4.65
C LEU A 117 -9.85 16.75 3.97
N ALA A 118 -11.04 16.72 4.56
CA ALA A 118 -12.22 16.10 3.97
C ALA A 118 -13.53 16.71 4.49
N ASP A 119 -14.56 16.79 3.64
CA ASP A 119 -15.90 17.09 4.13
C ASP A 119 -16.40 15.91 4.96
N CYS A 120 -16.77 16.18 6.20
CA CYS A 120 -17.16 15.17 7.18
C CYS A 120 -18.62 14.73 6.96
N ASN A 121 -18.90 13.98 5.91
CA ASN A 121 -20.29 13.59 5.60
C ASN A 121 -20.40 12.24 4.89
N THR A 122 -21.64 11.76 4.80
CA THR A 122 -21.99 10.47 4.18
C THR A 122 -21.84 10.45 2.66
N LYS A 123 -21.79 11.61 1.99
CA LYS A 123 -21.48 11.66 0.56
C LYS A 123 -20.03 11.24 0.32
N ILE A 124 -19.10 11.86 1.05
CA ILE A 124 -17.67 11.57 0.96
C ILE A 124 -17.36 10.16 1.45
N PHE A 125 -17.78 9.80 2.66
CA PHE A 125 -17.35 8.56 3.32
C PHE A 125 -18.35 7.40 3.22
N GLY A 126 -19.56 7.62 2.73
CA GLY A 126 -20.65 6.65 2.93
C GLY A 126 -21.18 6.72 4.36
N ASP A 127 -22.16 5.88 4.69
CA ASP A 127 -22.74 5.85 6.03
C ASP A 127 -22.32 4.58 6.78
N PRO A 128 -21.32 4.65 7.69
CA PRO A 128 -20.87 3.49 8.46
C PRO A 128 -21.87 3.09 9.56
N ILE A 129 -22.76 3.98 9.99
CA ILE A 129 -23.73 3.72 11.04
C ILE A 129 -24.99 4.60 10.90
N LYS A 130 -26.02 4.02 10.28
CA LYS A 130 -27.29 4.70 9.99
C LYS A 130 -28.02 5.17 11.25
N GLY A 131 -28.59 6.35 11.17
CA GLY A 131 -29.43 6.94 12.23
C GLY A 131 -28.66 7.45 13.45
N ILE A 132 -27.33 7.38 13.44
CA ILE A 132 -26.46 7.89 14.50
C ILE A 132 -25.68 9.09 13.98
N ASN A 133 -25.60 10.16 14.78
CA ASN A 133 -24.77 11.33 14.48
C ASN A 133 -23.30 10.92 14.46
N LYS A 134 -22.59 11.31 13.39
CA LYS A 134 -21.19 10.93 13.18
C LYS A 134 -20.28 12.15 13.39
N ALA A 135 -18.99 11.87 13.52
CA ALA A 135 -17.96 12.90 13.55
C ALA A 135 -16.72 12.41 12.82
N CYS A 136 -15.85 13.35 12.46
CA CYS A 136 -14.54 13.08 11.91
C CYS A 136 -13.48 13.24 12.98
N TYR A 137 -12.57 12.28 12.98
CA TYR A 137 -11.42 12.24 13.85
C TYR A 137 -10.18 12.10 12.98
N TYR A 138 -9.13 12.86 13.30
CA TYR A 138 -7.89 12.81 12.55
C TYR A 138 -6.68 12.58 13.44
N ARG A 139 -5.64 12.06 12.81
CA ARG A 139 -4.27 12.07 13.31
C ARG A 139 -3.36 12.31 12.11
N LYS A 140 -2.26 13.02 12.31
CA LYS A 140 -1.22 13.13 11.29
C LYS A 140 -0.77 11.72 10.92
N LYS A 141 -0.77 11.38 9.63
CA LYS A 141 -0.17 10.13 9.19
C LYS A 141 1.33 10.32 9.38
N ASP A 142 1.91 9.54 10.28
CA ASP A 142 3.35 9.38 10.27
C ASP A 142 3.68 8.76 8.93
N ILE A 143 4.23 9.58 8.04
CA ILE A 143 4.90 9.07 6.86
C ILE A 143 6.08 8.37 7.51
N GLU A 144 6.03 7.03 7.57
CA GLU A 144 7.25 6.27 7.78
C GLU A 144 8.28 6.92 6.88
N PRO A 145 9.40 7.45 7.42
CA PRO A 145 10.40 8.13 6.61
C PRO A 145 10.59 7.29 5.35
N PRO A 146 10.55 7.87 4.12
CA PRO A 146 10.94 7.10 2.95
C PRO A 146 12.25 6.48 3.34
N ILE A 147 12.33 5.14 3.44
CA ILE A 147 13.44 4.43 4.09
C ILE A 147 14.70 5.19 3.73
N GLU A 148 15.15 6.06 4.65
CA GLU A 148 16.46 6.64 4.50
C GLU A 148 17.27 5.38 4.67
N THR A 149 17.91 4.95 3.59
CA THR A 149 18.98 3.96 3.72
C THR A 149 19.73 4.39 4.97
N PRO A 150 19.79 3.53 6.00
CA PRO A 150 20.36 3.91 7.28
C PRO A 150 21.60 4.76 7.01
N PRO A 151 21.76 5.96 7.62
CA PRO A 151 22.91 6.81 7.36
C PRO A 151 24.11 5.90 7.38
N ASP A 152 24.80 5.78 6.23
CA ASP A 152 25.84 4.78 5.94
C ASP A 152 26.56 4.51 7.25
N GLU A 153 26.22 3.36 7.87
CA GLU A 153 26.75 3.00 9.18
C GLU A 153 28.25 3.04 8.96
N GLU A 154 28.91 4.05 9.54
CA GLU A 154 30.34 4.26 9.41
C GLU A 154 30.95 2.90 9.67
N LYS A 155 31.53 2.30 8.62
CA LYS A 155 32.12 0.97 8.69
C LYS A 155 33.18 1.04 9.78
N THR A 156 32.81 0.72 11.01
CA THR A 156 33.78 0.19 11.96
C THR A 156 34.39 -1.01 11.24
N PRO A 157 35.71 -1.04 11.06
CA PRO A 157 36.35 -2.10 10.30
C PRO A 157 35.98 -3.42 10.94
N VAL A 158 35.15 -4.19 10.23
CA VAL A 158 34.87 -5.59 10.57
C VAL A 158 36.23 -6.27 10.70
N PRO A 159 36.57 -6.85 11.86
CA PRO A 159 37.76 -7.69 11.96
C PRO A 159 37.62 -8.77 10.91
N LYS A 160 38.50 -8.75 9.90
CA LYS A 160 38.58 -9.80 8.89
C LYS A 160 38.93 -11.09 9.61
N ILE A 161 37.93 -11.90 9.93
CA ILE A 161 38.15 -13.32 10.21
C ILE A 161 38.61 -13.91 8.88
N GLY A 162 39.92 -14.08 8.75
CA GLY A 162 40.55 -14.69 7.59
C GLY A 162 39.98 -16.08 7.38
N MET A 163 39.16 -16.24 6.35
CA MET A 163 38.84 -17.57 5.82
C MET A 163 40.14 -18.18 5.31
N ASN A 164 40.50 -19.32 5.89
CA ASN A 164 41.68 -20.10 5.53
C ASN A 164 41.62 -20.53 4.05
N THR A 165 42.77 -20.44 3.39
CA THR A 165 42.97 -20.62 1.95
C THR A 165 42.78 -22.06 1.46
N THR A 166 42.51 -23.00 2.36
CA THR A 166 42.47 -24.44 2.06
C THR A 166 41.18 -24.88 1.37
N THR A 167 40.05 -24.20 1.59
CA THR A 167 38.74 -24.63 1.06
C THR A 167 38.54 -24.30 -0.43
N LYS A 168 39.25 -23.32 -1.00
CA LYS A 168 39.13 -22.97 -2.44
C LYS A 168 39.86 -23.92 -3.38
N VAL A 169 40.87 -24.65 -2.90
CA VAL A 169 41.69 -25.55 -3.74
C VAL A 169 40.94 -26.83 -4.11
N LEU A 170 40.12 -27.37 -3.19
CA LEU A 170 39.38 -28.63 -3.40
C LEU A 170 38.28 -28.53 -4.47
N ILE A 171 37.64 -27.36 -4.62
CA ILE A 171 36.54 -27.17 -5.58
C ILE A 171 37.06 -27.02 -7.01
N GLY A 172 38.23 -26.40 -7.21
CA GLY A 172 38.83 -26.22 -8.53
C GLY A 172 39.39 -27.52 -9.15
N ILE A 173 39.98 -28.39 -8.33
CA ILE A 173 40.55 -29.68 -8.81
C ILE A 173 39.44 -30.63 -9.29
N GLY A 174 38.31 -30.67 -8.59
CA GLY A 174 37.18 -31.54 -8.94
C GLY A 174 36.57 -31.21 -10.31
N ILE A 175 36.38 -29.92 -10.63
CA ILE A 175 35.82 -29.49 -11.91
C ILE A 175 36.81 -29.76 -13.06
N GLY A 176 38.10 -29.52 -12.85
CA GLY A 176 39.13 -29.77 -13.85
C GLY A 176 39.22 -31.25 -14.27
N LEU A 177 39.24 -32.17 -13.30
CA LEU A 177 39.27 -33.61 -13.58
C LEU A 177 38.01 -34.10 -14.30
N LEU A 178 36.85 -33.56 -13.96
CA LEU A 178 35.58 -33.94 -14.58
C LEU A 178 35.53 -33.51 -16.05
N VAL A 179 35.97 -32.29 -16.36
CA VAL A 179 36.04 -31.78 -17.75
C VAL A 179 37.04 -32.59 -18.59
N ILE A 180 38.20 -32.93 -18.03
CA ILE A 180 39.20 -33.75 -18.73
C ILE A 180 38.64 -35.15 -19.04
N LEU A 181 37.93 -35.78 -18.09
CA LEU A 181 37.32 -37.09 -18.31
C LEU A 181 36.27 -37.04 -19.43
N PHE A 182 35.43 -36.00 -19.45
CA PHE A 182 34.43 -35.79 -20.52
C PHE A 182 35.07 -35.65 -21.89
N ILE A 183 36.17 -34.90 -22.01
CA ILE A 183 36.89 -34.73 -23.28
C ILE A 183 37.48 -36.06 -23.75
N ILE A 184 38.10 -36.84 -22.85
CA ILE A 184 38.66 -38.15 -23.21
C ILE A 184 37.57 -39.10 -23.70
N VAL A 185 36.43 -39.16 -23.00
CA VAL A 185 35.27 -39.98 -23.41
C VAL A 185 34.75 -39.54 -24.78
N ALA A 186 34.62 -38.23 -25.02
CA ALA A 186 34.17 -37.72 -26.32
C ALA A 186 35.13 -38.09 -27.46
N ILE A 187 36.45 -38.04 -27.24
CA ILE A 187 37.46 -38.44 -28.23
C ILE A 187 37.38 -39.95 -28.51
N ILE A 188 37.20 -40.79 -27.48
CA ILE A 188 37.06 -42.24 -27.66
C ILE A 188 35.80 -42.55 -28.49
N ILE A 189 34.66 -41.91 -28.19
CA ILE A 189 33.42 -42.08 -28.94
C ILE A 189 33.60 -41.63 -30.40
N ALA A 190 34.21 -40.47 -30.63
CA ALA A 190 34.46 -39.95 -31.97
C ALA A 190 35.37 -40.89 -32.79
N LYS A 191 36.41 -41.47 -32.15
CA LYS A 191 37.30 -42.43 -32.81
C LYS A 191 36.62 -43.77 -33.09
N HIS A 192 35.75 -44.25 -32.20
CA HIS A 192 34.97 -45.48 -32.43
C HIS A 192 33.97 -45.32 -33.58
N ASN A 193 33.37 -44.15 -33.75
CA ASN A 193 32.43 -43.88 -34.85
C ASN A 193 33.10 -43.59 -36.21
N SER A 194 34.43 -43.53 -36.26
CA SER A 194 35.20 -43.27 -37.47
C SER A 194 35.87 -44.53 -38.06
N ASN A 195 35.67 -45.70 -37.44
CA ASN A 195 36.06 -47.03 -37.95
C ASN A 195 34.81 -47.82 -38.34
#